data_AF-A0A0W8FDM4-F1
#
_entry.id   AF-A0A0W8FDM4-F1
#
_cell.length_a   1.000
_cell.length_b   1.000
_cell.length_c   1.000
_cell.angle_alpha   90.00
_cell.angle_beta   90.00
_cell.angle_gamma   90.00
#
_symmetry.space_group_name_H-M   'P 1'
#
loop_
_entity.id
_entity.type
_entity.pdbx_description
1 polymer ?
#
loop_
_entity_poly.entity_id
_entity_poly.type
_entity_poly.pdbx_seq_one_letter_code
_entity_poly.pdbx_strand_id
1 'polypeptide(L)'
;MWLLEVHAGVYVGDLSVRVRDMIWQQVEAGIEDGSAVMAWSTNTEQGFDFVTIGRNRRIPIDIDGVKLISFLPLLREEEASHGLINEEDEEEYGGPNVFGPSG
;
A
#
# COMPACT_ATOMS: atom_id res chain seq x y z
N MET A 1 -8.46 -19.18 -19.56
CA MET A 1 -8.33 -17.78 -19.14
C MET A 1 -8.86 -17.71 -17.70
N TRP A 2 -8.10 -17.20 -16.72
CA TRP A 2 -8.48 -17.23 -15.29
C TRP A 2 -9.15 -15.94 -14.80
N LEU A 3 -8.84 -14.81 -15.45
CA LEU A 3 -9.39 -13.50 -15.13
C LEU A 3 -9.97 -12.88 -16.40
N LEU A 4 -10.93 -11.99 -16.23
CA LEU A 4 -11.48 -11.12 -17.27
C LEU A 4 -10.82 -9.75 -17.18
N GLU A 5 -10.21 -9.27 -18.28
CA GLU A 5 -9.72 -7.89 -18.36
C GLU A 5 -10.90 -6.94 -18.66
N VAL A 6 -11.26 -6.13 -17.68
CA VAL A 6 -12.40 -5.19 -17.79
C VAL A 6 -11.97 -3.80 -18.25
N HIS A 7 -10.67 -3.51 -18.11
CA HIS A 7 -9.99 -2.30 -18.57
C HIS A 7 -8.50 -2.62 -18.71
N ALA A 8 -7.76 -1.84 -19.52
CA ALA A 8 -6.32 -1.99 -19.65
C ALA A 8 -5.64 -2.07 -18.27
N GLY A 9 -5.03 -3.21 -17.97
CA GLY A 9 -4.33 -3.46 -16.70
C GLY A 9 -5.21 -3.81 -15.50
N VAL A 10 -6.53 -3.96 -15.68
CA VAL A 10 -7.48 -4.29 -14.61
C VAL A 10 -8.17 -5.62 -14.90
N TYR A 11 -7.93 -6.58 -14.02
CA TYR A 11 -8.37 -7.97 -14.17
C TYR A 11 -9.27 -8.37 -13.00
N VAL A 12 -10.38 -9.05 -13.30
CA VAL A 12 -11.37 -9.48 -12.30
C VAL A 12 -11.69 -10.97 -12.47
N GLY A 13 -11.82 -11.69 -11.36
CA GLY A 13 -12.26 -13.08 -11.37
C GLY A 13 -12.51 -13.60 -9.95
N ASP A 14 -13.20 -14.73 -9.87
CA ASP A 14 -13.43 -15.45 -8.62
C ASP A 14 -12.46 -16.64 -8.56
N LEU A 15 -11.55 -16.61 -7.59
CA LEU A 15 -10.39 -17.50 -7.54
C LEU A 15 -10.28 -18.19 -6.19
N SER A 16 -9.96 -19.49 -6.23
CA SER A 16 -9.46 -20.17 -5.03
C SER A 16 -8.12 -19.57 -4.58
N VAL A 17 -7.81 -19.70 -3.28
CA VAL A 17 -6.53 -19.31 -2.68
C VAL A 17 -5.33 -19.81 -3.50
N ARG A 18 -5.35 -21.09 -3.90
CA ARG A 18 -4.27 -21.70 -4.70
C ARG A 18 -4.06 -21.00 -6.04
N VAL A 19 -5.15 -20.68 -6.74
CA VAL A 19 -5.07 -20.05 -8.06
C VAL A 19 -4.63 -18.59 -7.94
N ARG A 20 -5.13 -17.88 -6.92
CA ARG A 20 -4.68 -16.53 -6.58
C ARG A 20 -3.17 -16.49 -6.32
N ASP A 21 -2.67 -17.37 -5.46
CA ASP A 21 -1.24 -17.40 -5.08
C ASP A 21 -0.35 -17.74 -6.29
N MET A 22 -0.80 -18.66 -7.14
CA MET A 22 -0.13 -18.98 -8.41
C MET A 22 -0.10 -17.77 -9.36
N ILE A 23 -1.21 -17.02 -9.49
CA ILE A 23 -1.23 -15.80 -10.32
C ILE A 23 -0.29 -14.75 -9.74
N TRP A 24 -0.26 -14.58 -8.42
CA TRP A 24 0.63 -13.62 -7.77
C TRP A 24 2.10 -13.94 -8.06
N GLN A 25 2.52 -15.21 -7.97
CA GLN A 25 3.88 -15.62 -8.35
C GLN A 25 4.23 -15.28 -9.81
N GLN A 26 3.28 -15.38 -10.73
CA GLN A 26 3.50 -14.98 -12.12
C GLN A 26 3.63 -13.47 -12.28
N VAL A 27 2.84 -12.69 -11.53
CA VAL A 27 2.97 -11.24 -11.48
C VAL A 27 4.35 -10.86 -10.94
N GLU A 28 4.77 -11.43 -9.81
CA GLU A 28 6.10 -11.18 -9.22
C GLU A 28 7.24 -11.48 -10.20
N ALA A 29 7.14 -12.57 -10.96
CA ALA A 29 8.17 -12.96 -11.93
C ALA A 29 8.20 -12.08 -13.20
N GLY A 30 7.08 -11.42 -13.56
CA GLY A 30 6.92 -10.69 -14.82
C GLY A 30 6.75 -9.18 -14.70
N ILE A 31 6.71 -8.62 -13.48
CA ILE A 31 6.38 -7.21 -13.27
C ILE A 31 7.51 -6.25 -13.64
N GLU A 32 8.77 -6.71 -13.65
CA GLU A 32 9.97 -5.90 -13.89
C GLU A 32 9.96 -4.60 -13.04
N ASP A 33 10.11 -3.42 -13.66
CA ASP A 33 10.06 -2.11 -12.99
C ASP A 33 8.63 -1.57 -12.79
N GLY A 34 7.61 -2.39 -13.10
CA GLY A 34 6.20 -2.05 -12.96
C GLY A 34 5.72 -2.03 -11.50
N SER A 35 4.41 -1.76 -11.35
CA SER A 35 3.71 -1.79 -10.05
C SER A 35 2.40 -2.53 -10.23
N ALA A 36 2.08 -3.43 -9.29
CA ALA A 36 0.82 -4.16 -9.28
C ALA A 36 0.22 -4.24 -7.88
N VAL A 37 -1.11 -4.36 -7.85
CA VAL A 37 -1.90 -4.62 -6.64
C VAL A 37 -2.82 -5.79 -6.93
N MET A 38 -2.90 -6.73 -5.99
CA MET A 38 -3.90 -7.79 -6.00
C MET A 38 -4.72 -7.69 -4.74
N ALA A 39 -6.05 -7.62 -4.89
CA ALA A 39 -7.00 -7.63 -3.79
C ALA A 39 -7.96 -8.82 -3.95
N TRP A 40 -8.39 -9.40 -2.84
CA TRP A 40 -9.32 -10.54 -2.83
C TRP A 40 -10.22 -10.49 -1.59
N SER A 41 -11.39 -11.12 -1.68
CA SER A 41 -12.33 -11.21 -0.56
C SER A 41 -11.80 -12.15 0.53
N THR A 42 -12.00 -11.78 1.80
CA THR A 42 -11.66 -12.59 2.97
C THR A 42 -12.78 -12.52 4.01
N ASN A 43 -12.71 -13.34 5.04
CA ASN A 43 -13.65 -13.30 6.18
C ASN A 43 -13.13 -12.44 7.34
N THR A 44 -12.31 -11.42 7.04
CA THR A 44 -11.85 -10.43 8.04
C THR A 44 -12.87 -9.30 8.16
N GLU A 45 -12.68 -8.40 9.14
CA GLU A 45 -13.57 -7.26 9.36
C GLU A 45 -13.71 -6.34 8.13
N GLN A 46 -12.63 -6.17 7.37
CA GLN A 46 -12.67 -5.35 6.15
C GLN A 46 -13.37 -6.05 4.97
N GLY A 47 -13.55 -7.38 5.04
CA GLY A 47 -14.13 -8.18 3.96
C GLY A 47 -13.18 -8.43 2.78
N PHE A 48 -11.96 -7.88 2.80
CA PHE A 48 -10.94 -8.10 1.80
C PHE A 48 -9.53 -8.07 2.40
N ASP A 49 -8.56 -8.50 1.61
CA ASP A 49 -7.14 -8.27 1.86
C ASP A 49 -6.45 -7.99 0.52
N PHE A 50 -5.24 -7.43 0.57
CA PHE A 50 -4.47 -7.10 -0.62
C PHE A 50 -2.95 -7.18 -0.39
N VAL A 51 -2.24 -7.35 -1.50
CA VAL A 51 -0.78 -7.24 -1.60
C VAL A 51 -0.41 -6.29 -2.72
N THR A 52 0.76 -5.68 -2.59
CA THR A 52 1.32 -4.74 -3.57
C THR A 52 2.75 -5.16 -3.91
N ILE A 53 3.17 -4.93 -5.15
CA ILE A 53 4.56 -5.07 -5.59
C ILE A 53 4.94 -3.89 -6.47
N GLY A 54 6.23 -3.54 -6.47
CA GLY A 54 6.79 -2.45 -7.26
C GLY A 54 6.77 -1.12 -6.55
N ARG A 55 7.48 -0.15 -7.13
CA ARG A 55 7.57 1.21 -6.56
C ARG A 55 6.32 2.00 -6.93
N ASN A 56 5.58 2.43 -5.91
CA ASN A 56 4.41 3.29 -6.06
C ASN A 56 4.36 4.28 -4.90
N ARG A 57 3.78 5.47 -5.13
CA ARG A 57 3.49 6.43 -4.06
C ARG A 57 2.31 6.00 -3.19
N ARG A 58 1.57 4.98 -3.61
CA ARG A 58 0.53 4.29 -2.83
C ARG A 58 1.17 3.09 -2.14
N ILE A 59 1.51 3.24 -0.87
CA ILE A 59 2.15 2.19 -0.08
C ILE A 59 1.16 1.60 0.92
N PRO A 60 1.16 0.26 1.13
CA PRO A 60 0.39 -0.34 2.20
C PRO A 60 0.93 0.11 3.56
N ILE A 61 0.03 0.46 4.48
CA ILE A 61 0.34 0.74 5.88
C ILE A 61 -0.62 -0.04 6.78
N ASP A 62 -0.20 -0.36 8.00
CA ASP A 62 -1.06 -0.94 9.04
C ASP A 62 -1.33 0.13 10.11
N ILE A 63 -2.60 0.37 10.41
CA ILE A 63 -3.04 1.22 11.52
C ILE A 63 -3.98 0.39 12.39
N ASP A 64 -3.56 0.07 13.60
CA ASP A 64 -4.35 -0.69 14.58
C ASP A 64 -4.94 -2.01 14.02
N GLY A 65 -4.17 -2.73 13.19
CA GLY A 65 -4.60 -3.98 12.57
C GLY A 65 -5.45 -3.80 11.30
N VAL A 66 -5.63 -2.56 10.84
CA VAL A 66 -6.32 -2.22 9.60
C VAL A 66 -5.28 -1.90 8.53
N LYS A 67 -5.21 -2.75 7.51
CA LYS A 67 -4.39 -2.50 6.31
C LYS A 67 -5.03 -1.41 5.43
N LEU A 68 -4.29 -0.34 5.17
CA LEU A 68 -4.71 0.83 4.39
C LEU A 68 -3.67 1.19 3.32
N ILE A 69 -3.98 2.17 2.47
CA ILE A 69 -3.03 2.77 1.52
C ILE A 69 -2.70 4.19 1.95
N SER A 70 -1.42 4.45 2.22
CA SER A 70 -0.89 5.80 2.34
C SER A 70 -0.53 6.34 0.97
N PHE A 71 -0.87 7.60 0.68
CA PHE A 71 -0.46 8.28 -0.53
C PHE A 71 0.65 9.28 -0.21
N LEU A 72 1.88 8.89 -0.53
CA LEU A 72 3.07 9.70 -0.26
C LEU A 72 3.05 10.98 -1.09
N PRO A 73 3.54 12.11 -0.54
CA PRO A 73 3.68 13.35 -1.30
C PRO A 73 4.63 13.16 -2.50
N LEU A 74 4.58 14.10 -3.43
CA LEU A 74 5.66 14.22 -4.41
C LEU A 74 6.89 14.71 -3.65
N LEU A 75 8.00 13.97 -3.72
CA LEU A 75 9.28 14.49 -3.26
C LEU A 75 9.56 15.76 -4.06
N ARG A 76 9.66 16.92 -3.40
CA ARG A 76 10.12 18.14 -4.06
C ARG A 76 11.60 17.92 -4.36
N GLU A 77 12.03 18.16 -5.60
CA GLU A 77 13.43 18.00 -6.04
C GLU A 77 14.43 18.80 -5.18
N GLU A 78 13.95 19.85 -4.51
CA GLU A 78 14.72 20.72 -3.61
C GLU A 78 15.19 20.00 -2.33
N GLU A 79 14.42 19.05 -1.80
CA GLU A 79 14.76 18.29 -0.58
C GLU A 79 15.74 17.13 -0.86
N ALA A 80 15.80 16.65 -2.11
CA ALA A 80 16.75 15.59 -2.51
C ALA A 80 18.17 16.12 -2.80
N SER A 81 18.31 17.43 -3.07
CA SER A 81 19.59 18.08 -3.38
C SER A 81 20.20 18.80 -2.18
N HIS A 82 19.41 19.18 -1.18
CA HIS A 82 19.88 19.63 0.14
C HIS A 82 19.74 18.50 1.15
N GLY A 83 20.79 17.70 1.31
CA GLY A 83 20.88 16.65 2.34
C GLY A 83 20.88 17.21 3.76
N LEU A 84 19.74 17.71 4.21
CA LEU A 84 19.47 18.12 5.59
C LEU A 84 18.17 17.45 6.03
N ILE A 85 18.23 16.14 6.30
CA ILE A 85 17.50 15.64 7.47
C ILE A 85 18.34 16.09 8.66
N ASN A 86 17.98 17.21 9.26
CA ASN A 86 18.58 17.62 10.52
C ASN A 86 18.04 16.67 11.60
N GLU A 87 18.91 16.15 12.46
CA GLU A 87 18.56 15.36 13.66
C GLU A 87 17.69 16.15 14.67
N GLU A 88 17.28 17.39 14.34
CA GLU A 88 16.44 18.28 15.16
C GLU A 88 14.94 18.18 14.83
N ASP A 89 14.53 17.51 13.73
CA ASP A 89 13.11 17.38 13.33
C ASP A 89 12.36 16.25 14.06
N GLU A 90 13.01 15.52 14.99
CA GLU A 90 12.36 14.49 15.83
C GLU A 90 11.49 15.08 16.96
N GLU A 91 11.65 16.36 17.33
CA GLU A 91 10.83 17.00 18.38
C GLU A 91 9.48 17.59 17.88
N GLU A 92 9.31 17.83 16.58
CA GLU A 92 8.11 18.53 16.06
C GLU A 92 6.90 17.61 15.81
N TYR A 93 7.10 16.28 15.76
CA TYR A 93 5.99 15.31 15.80
C TYR A 93 5.56 14.94 17.23
N GLY A 94 5.83 15.81 18.20
CA GLY A 94 5.01 15.96 19.39
C GLY A 94 3.65 16.57 19.04
N GLY A 95 2.79 15.82 18.35
CA GLY A 95 1.41 16.24 18.11
C GLY A 95 0.73 16.62 19.44
N PRO A 96 -0.14 17.65 19.48
CA PRO A 96 -0.77 18.07 20.72
C PRO A 96 -1.54 16.90 21.33
N ASN A 97 -1.13 16.51 22.53
CA ASN A 97 -1.85 15.62 23.42
C ASN A 97 -3.24 16.23 23.70
N VAL A 98 -4.25 15.86 22.92
CA VAL A 98 -5.64 16.32 23.10
C VAL A 98 -6.42 15.52 24.15
N PHE A 99 -5.74 14.70 24.96
CA PHE A 99 -6.30 14.15 26.18
C PHE A 99 -5.63 14.77 27.41
N GLY A 100 -6.21 15.88 27.87
CA GLY A 100 -6.10 16.39 29.23
C GLY A 100 -7.47 16.30 29.93
N PRO A 101 -7.53 16.15 31.26
CA PRO A 101 -8.59 15.43 31.95
C PRO A 101 -9.92 16.19 32.04
N SER A 102 -10.98 15.40 32.15
CA SER A 102 -12.37 15.77 32.45
C SER A 102 -12.51 16.72 33.64
N GLY A 103 -13.29 17.78 33.43
CA GLY A 103 -13.92 18.64 34.42
C GLY A 103 -15.29 19.07 33.93
#